data_AF-A0A101G5J6-F1
#
_entry.id   AF-A0A101G5J6-F1
#
_cell.length_a   1.000
_cell.length_b   1.000
_cell.length_c   1.000
_cell.angle_alpha   90.00
_cell.angle_beta   90.00
_cell.angle_gamma   90.00
#
_symmetry.space_group_name_H-M   'P 1'
#
loop_
_entity.id
_entity.type
_entity.pdbx_description
1 polymer ?
#
loop_
_entity_poly.entity_id
_entity_poly.type
_entity_poly.pdbx_seq_one_letter_code
_entity_poly.pdbx_strand_id
1 'polypeptide(L)'
;MGIVGLLGLSINDMPEVDIPYVGISVSLLGASPDQDDSIVVIENIVRHIRMGKTPLQAAKEATSEISLAVMATTFTVVAIFLPIAMMSGLIGRFLVEFGLTVIFSVLVSLFVSFTLVPLLSSRYLEAEESSGKGPVGRFLAWFNRQFDLLASYYQKMLSKVLNRRAITLAIVSVLFLLSLALIPRMGTSFSPNEDRGWINVNAGLDSGLALDEADKKARIFEKIVSGNTPRSVIYIYITVKPDSISLGIKLTDKEDRKVSADEIGVKMREELRKIPGIDLSVVTSSSVTMSSGKMTSYHIKGDDFNQLLEYSQKAKQIMNHVPGAVDVGLSYKAGKPEERLDVDRDMAADLGVSPAAVSNTLSTLYGGVVAGQYETEKDRYDVRVRLKDEQRKNLDSLDEIYIPSSNAGSGGLMMVPLEQVTRKVFTTSSSTINRYDKSREISFRPIIPVYLWEH
;
A
#
# COMPACT_ATOMS: atom_id res chain seq x y z
N MET A 1 20.02 -13.45 -14.73
CA MET A 1 18.85 -13.83 -15.55
C MET A 1 18.69 -15.36 -15.70
N GLY A 2 19.05 -16.16 -14.69
CA GLY A 2 18.97 -17.64 -14.75
C GLY A 2 17.56 -18.16 -14.48
N ILE A 3 17.40 -19.03 -13.47
CA ILE A 3 16.11 -19.64 -13.07
C ILE A 3 15.03 -18.58 -12.82
N VAL A 4 15.41 -17.41 -12.28
CA VAL A 4 14.53 -16.24 -12.10
C VAL A 4 13.86 -15.81 -13.42
N GLY A 5 14.63 -15.69 -14.51
CA GLY A 5 14.08 -15.34 -15.82
C GLY A 5 13.27 -16.46 -16.45
N LEU A 6 13.62 -17.74 -16.19
CA LEU A 6 12.90 -18.90 -16.70
C LEU A 6 11.53 -19.08 -16.05
N LEU A 7 11.38 -18.68 -14.79
CA LEU A 7 10.10 -18.66 -14.07
C LEU A 7 9.28 -17.40 -14.35
N GLY A 8 9.75 -16.51 -15.23
CA GLY A 8 9.09 -15.24 -15.52
C GLY A 8 9.12 -14.24 -14.36
N LEU A 9 10.02 -14.42 -13.39
CA LEU A 9 10.23 -13.49 -12.29
C LEU A 9 11.04 -12.29 -12.82
N SER A 10 10.59 -11.07 -12.55
CA SER A 10 11.28 -9.87 -13.00
C SER A 10 12.43 -9.51 -12.04
N ILE A 11 13.60 -9.18 -12.59
CA ILE A 11 14.64 -8.48 -11.84
C ILE A 11 14.30 -7.00 -11.98
N ASN A 12 13.78 -6.39 -10.92
CA ASN A 12 13.33 -5.00 -10.97
C ASN A 12 14.14 -4.15 -9.99
N ASP A 13 14.94 -3.23 -10.53
CA ASP A 13 15.75 -2.24 -9.79
C ASP A 13 15.02 -0.88 -9.65
N MET A 14 13.70 -0.86 -9.81
CA MET A 14 12.90 0.37 -9.73
C MET A 14 12.22 0.54 -8.36
N PRO A 15 12.66 1.49 -7.51
CA PRO A 15 12.03 1.77 -6.21
C PRO A 15 10.64 2.42 -6.32
N GLU A 16 10.14 2.73 -7.53
CA GLU A 16 8.95 3.56 -7.75
C GLU A 16 7.71 2.85 -8.34
N VAL A 17 7.75 1.55 -8.66
CA VAL A 17 6.59 0.84 -9.26
C VAL A 17 6.20 -0.42 -8.51
N ASP A 18 4.90 -0.49 -8.17
CA ASP A 18 4.24 -1.49 -7.33
C ASP A 18 4.23 -2.92 -7.93
N ILE A 19 5.00 -3.83 -7.30
CA ILE A 19 4.85 -5.31 -7.29
C ILE A 19 5.27 -6.04 -8.60
N PRO A 20 5.89 -7.24 -8.56
CA PRO A 20 6.32 -8.05 -7.41
C PRO A 20 7.83 -7.94 -7.13
N TYR A 21 8.18 -8.17 -5.88
CA TYR A 21 9.52 -7.94 -5.35
C TYR A 21 10.38 -9.21 -5.48
N VAL A 22 11.24 -9.23 -6.49
CA VAL A 22 12.56 -9.84 -6.28
C VAL A 22 13.34 -8.85 -5.43
N GLY A 23 13.22 -8.97 -4.11
CA GLY A 23 14.18 -8.34 -3.22
C GLY A 23 15.55 -8.85 -3.65
N ILE A 24 16.39 -7.96 -4.20
CA ILE A 24 17.82 -8.22 -4.26
C ILE A 24 18.26 -8.21 -2.80
N SER A 25 18.13 -9.36 -2.12
CA SER A 25 18.93 -9.61 -0.95
C SER A 25 20.35 -9.68 -1.47
N VAL A 26 21.05 -8.54 -1.42
CA VAL A 26 22.51 -8.55 -1.38
C VAL A 26 22.83 -9.26 -0.08
N SER A 27 22.85 -10.59 -0.13
CA SER A 27 23.35 -11.40 0.98
C SER A 27 24.83 -11.06 1.03
N LEU A 28 25.17 -10.15 1.95
CA LEU A 28 26.52 -9.70 2.25
C LEU A 28 27.43 -10.93 2.28
N LEU A 29 28.60 -10.84 1.62
CA LEU A 29 29.61 -11.89 1.63
C LEU A 29 29.77 -12.45 3.05
N GLY A 30 29.45 -13.74 3.25
CA GLY A 30 29.56 -14.45 4.53
C GLY A 30 28.27 -14.69 5.32
N ALA A 31 27.10 -14.20 4.89
CA ALA A 31 25.82 -14.39 5.61
C ALA A 31 24.78 -15.25 4.87
N SER A 32 25.16 -15.81 3.72
CA SER A 32 24.23 -16.44 2.79
C SER A 32 24.23 -17.96 2.96
N PRO A 33 23.07 -18.64 3.14
CA PRO A 33 23.01 -20.10 3.31
C PRO A 33 23.68 -20.89 2.17
N ASP A 34 23.76 -20.30 0.98
CA ASP A 34 24.45 -20.84 -0.18
C ASP A 34 25.98 -20.91 -0.03
N GLN A 35 26.60 -20.26 0.94
CA GLN A 35 28.05 -20.36 1.17
C GLN A 35 28.41 -21.49 2.13
N ASP A 36 27.49 -21.90 2.99
CA ASP A 36 27.73 -22.88 4.05
C ASP A 36 28.13 -24.25 3.47
N ASP A 37 27.40 -24.73 2.46
CA ASP A 37 27.63 -26.06 1.88
C ASP A 37 29.04 -26.18 1.28
N SER A 38 29.52 -25.14 0.60
CA SER A 38 30.85 -25.14 -0.02
C SER A 38 31.97 -25.03 1.01
N ILE A 39 31.78 -24.23 2.06
CA ILE A 39 32.76 -24.07 3.15
C ILE A 39 32.93 -25.39 3.90
N VAL A 40 31.83 -26.07 4.23
CA VAL A 40 31.88 -27.36 4.93
C VAL A 40 32.64 -28.42 4.12
N VAL A 41 32.43 -28.44 2.80
CA VAL A 41 33.16 -29.35 1.90
C VAL A 41 34.64 -29.00 1.83
N ILE A 42 35.00 -27.72 1.64
CA ILE A 42 36.41 -27.29 1.59
C ILE A 42 37.12 -27.61 2.90
N GLU A 43 36.53 -27.27 4.05
CA GLU A 43 37.15 -27.51 5.36
C GLU A 43 37.40 -29.01 5.60
N ASN A 44 36.46 -29.86 5.18
CA ASN A 44 36.68 -31.31 5.29
C ASN A 44 37.76 -31.80 4.31
N ILE A 45 37.85 -31.26 3.10
CA ILE A 45 38.92 -31.58 2.15
C ILE A 45 40.28 -31.15 2.73
N VAL A 46 40.39 -29.94 3.27
CA VAL A 46 41.60 -29.43 3.95
C VAL A 46 41.98 -30.35 5.12
N ARG A 47 41.00 -30.82 5.90
CA ARG A 47 41.24 -31.78 6.99
C ARG A 47 41.88 -33.07 6.48
N HIS A 48 41.39 -33.62 5.37
CA HIS A 48 41.94 -34.83 4.74
C HIS A 48 43.33 -34.61 4.12
N ILE A 49 43.59 -33.43 3.55
CA ILE A 49 44.94 -33.05 3.07
C ILE A 49 45.92 -32.97 4.24
N ARG A 50 45.51 -32.37 5.37
CA ARG A 50 46.31 -32.32 6.61
C ARG A 50 46.57 -33.71 7.23
N MET A 51 45.73 -34.70 6.93
CA MET A 51 45.96 -36.10 7.30
C MET A 51 46.97 -36.82 6.36
N GLY A 52 47.55 -36.11 5.39
CA GLY A 52 48.57 -36.63 4.48
C GLY A 52 48.04 -37.22 3.16
N LYS A 53 46.75 -37.03 2.84
CA LYS A 53 46.17 -37.50 1.57
C LYS A 53 46.50 -36.54 0.42
N THR A 54 46.65 -37.08 -0.78
CA THR A 54 46.80 -36.24 -1.99
C THR A 54 45.54 -35.41 -2.23
N PRO A 55 45.61 -34.19 -2.82
CA PRO A 55 44.43 -33.35 -3.02
C PRO A 55 43.27 -34.03 -3.75
N LEU A 56 43.56 -34.88 -4.74
CA LEU A 56 42.55 -35.67 -5.44
C LEU A 56 41.88 -36.71 -4.54
N GLN A 57 42.68 -37.43 -3.75
CA GLN A 57 42.16 -38.43 -2.82
C GLN A 57 41.37 -37.79 -1.68
N ALA A 58 41.88 -36.68 -1.13
CA ALA A 58 41.21 -35.88 -0.11
C ALA A 58 39.87 -35.36 -0.62
N ALA A 59 39.82 -34.79 -1.84
CA ALA A 59 38.57 -34.31 -2.45
C ALA A 59 37.51 -35.43 -2.56
N LYS A 60 37.91 -36.62 -3.01
CA LYS A 60 36.99 -37.75 -3.17
C LYS A 60 36.48 -38.29 -1.83
N GLU A 61 37.39 -38.56 -0.91
CA GLU A 61 37.05 -39.19 0.38
C GLU A 61 36.33 -38.22 1.31
N ALA A 62 36.81 -36.97 1.42
CA ALA A 62 36.20 -35.95 2.26
C ALA A 62 34.77 -35.62 1.80
N THR A 63 34.53 -35.47 0.49
CA THR A 63 33.18 -35.20 -0.02
C THR A 63 32.23 -36.37 0.27
N SER A 64 32.71 -37.61 0.12
CA SER A 64 31.89 -38.80 0.40
C SER A 64 31.50 -38.93 1.88
N GLU A 65 32.39 -38.54 2.80
CA GLU A 65 32.20 -38.64 4.25
C GLU A 65 31.02 -37.78 4.75
N ILE A 66 30.88 -36.56 4.22
CA ILE A 66 29.90 -35.56 4.71
C ILE A 66 28.70 -35.38 3.78
N SER A 67 28.66 -36.07 2.64
CA SER A 67 27.63 -35.92 1.60
C SER A 67 26.20 -35.99 2.16
N LEU A 68 25.92 -36.97 3.02
CA LEU A 68 24.62 -37.14 3.67
C LEU A 68 24.28 -35.95 4.60
N ALA A 69 25.25 -35.49 5.38
CA ALA A 69 25.04 -34.43 6.37
C ALA A 69 24.71 -33.10 5.68
N VAL A 70 25.48 -32.75 4.64
CA VAL A 70 25.26 -31.53 3.85
C VAL A 70 23.92 -31.60 3.10
N MET A 71 23.58 -32.72 2.47
CA MET A 71 22.25 -32.87 1.85
C MET A 71 21.11 -32.71 2.86
N ALA A 72 21.25 -33.28 4.06
CA ALA A 72 20.23 -33.18 5.10
C ALA A 72 20.02 -31.73 5.56
N THR A 73 21.10 -30.96 5.74
CA THR A 73 20.99 -29.54 6.10
C THR A 73 20.36 -28.73 4.97
N THR A 74 20.79 -28.92 3.73
CA THR A 74 20.20 -28.25 2.55
C THR A 74 18.70 -28.57 2.42
N PHE A 75 18.30 -29.83 2.48
CA PHE A 75 16.90 -30.21 2.35
C PHE A 75 16.05 -29.74 3.54
N THR A 76 16.63 -29.56 4.72
CA THR A 76 15.93 -28.93 5.86
C THR A 76 15.60 -27.48 5.54
N VAL A 77 16.55 -26.73 4.94
CA VAL A 77 16.29 -25.35 4.47
C VAL A 77 15.19 -25.36 3.41
N VAL A 78 15.27 -26.24 2.41
CA VAL A 78 14.22 -26.37 1.39
C VAL A 78 12.86 -26.68 2.01
N ALA A 79 12.79 -27.57 2.99
CA ALA A 79 11.54 -27.95 3.67
C ALA A 79 10.91 -26.78 4.46
N ILE A 80 11.72 -25.85 4.97
CA ILE A 80 11.24 -24.63 5.65
C ILE A 80 10.66 -23.62 4.65
N PHE A 81 11.31 -23.46 3.48
CA PHE A 81 10.90 -22.48 2.47
C PHE A 81 9.82 -22.96 1.51
N LEU A 82 9.65 -24.28 1.34
CA LEU A 82 8.66 -24.84 0.41
C LEU A 82 7.21 -24.43 0.75
N PRO A 83 6.75 -24.46 2.02
CA PRO A 83 5.42 -23.95 2.38
C PRO A 83 5.24 -22.46 2.06
N ILE A 84 6.30 -21.67 2.23
CA ILE A 84 6.30 -20.22 1.96
C ILE A 84 6.11 -19.99 0.45
N ALA A 85 6.78 -20.79 -0.39
CA ALA A 85 6.62 -20.78 -1.84
C ALA A 85 5.24 -21.24 -2.33
N MET A 86 4.41 -21.82 -1.45
CA MET A 86 3.04 -22.25 -1.75
C MET A 86 1.97 -21.36 -1.12
N MET A 87 2.34 -20.27 -0.44
CA MET A 87 1.39 -19.35 0.18
C MET A 87 0.53 -18.63 -0.87
N SER A 88 -0.77 -18.55 -0.61
CA SER A 88 -1.73 -17.82 -1.44
C SER A 88 -2.06 -16.44 -0.84
N GLY A 89 -2.82 -15.64 -1.58
CA GLY A 89 -3.24 -14.30 -1.16
C GLY A 89 -2.17 -13.22 -1.38
N LEU A 90 -2.43 -12.03 -0.81
CA LEU A 90 -1.56 -10.86 -0.99
C LEU A 90 -0.16 -11.11 -0.43
N ILE A 91 -0.07 -11.72 0.76
CA ILE A 91 1.20 -12.07 1.41
C ILE A 91 1.97 -13.09 0.58
N GLY A 92 1.28 -14.08 0.02
CA GLY A 92 1.89 -15.08 -0.87
C GLY A 92 2.56 -14.45 -2.08
N ARG A 93 1.96 -13.44 -2.70
CA ARG A 93 2.59 -12.74 -3.85
C ARG A 93 3.94 -12.10 -3.51
N PHE A 94 4.16 -11.71 -2.26
CA PHE A 94 5.45 -11.16 -1.80
C PHE A 94 6.43 -12.25 -1.38
N LEU A 95 5.96 -13.28 -0.68
CA LEU A 95 6.83 -14.30 -0.08
C LEU A 95 7.16 -15.48 -1.02
N VAL A 96 6.35 -15.74 -2.04
CA VAL A 96 6.56 -16.85 -2.97
C VAL A 96 7.84 -16.65 -3.78
N GLU A 97 8.09 -15.43 -4.28
CA GLU A 97 9.28 -15.11 -5.06
C GLU A 97 10.55 -15.25 -4.22
N PHE A 98 10.49 -14.78 -2.97
CA PHE A 98 11.57 -14.95 -2.00
C PHE A 98 11.83 -16.43 -1.70
N GLY A 99 10.79 -17.19 -1.37
CA GLY A 99 10.89 -18.62 -1.06
C GLY A 99 11.47 -19.43 -2.22
N LEU A 100 10.99 -19.21 -3.44
CA LEU A 100 11.52 -19.87 -4.64
C LEU A 100 12.99 -19.51 -4.87
N THR A 101 13.36 -18.24 -4.74
CA THR A 101 14.75 -17.79 -4.93
C THR A 101 15.70 -18.48 -3.96
N VAL A 102 15.33 -18.57 -2.68
CA VAL A 102 16.15 -19.28 -1.68
C VAL A 102 16.25 -20.77 -1.99
N ILE A 103 15.13 -21.44 -2.31
CA ILE A 103 15.13 -22.87 -2.64
C ILE A 103 16.08 -23.16 -3.81
N PHE A 104 15.96 -22.41 -4.92
CA PHE A 104 16.82 -22.63 -6.07
C PHE A 104 18.28 -22.25 -5.79
N SER A 105 18.53 -21.19 -5.03
CA SER A 105 19.88 -20.78 -4.64
C SER A 105 20.60 -21.87 -3.84
N VAL A 106 19.95 -22.44 -2.82
CA VAL A 106 20.54 -23.48 -1.98
C VAL A 106 20.69 -24.80 -2.77
N LEU A 107 19.74 -25.16 -3.64
CA LEU A 107 19.87 -26.35 -4.50
C LEU A 107 21.03 -26.21 -5.51
N VAL A 108 21.20 -25.03 -6.10
CA VAL A 108 22.34 -24.74 -6.99
C VAL A 108 23.64 -24.75 -6.19
N SER A 109 23.66 -24.20 -4.97
CA SER A 109 24.82 -24.25 -4.08
C SER A 109 25.21 -25.69 -3.75
N LEU A 110 24.26 -26.55 -3.37
CA LEU A 110 24.51 -27.97 -3.12
C LEU A 110 25.13 -28.65 -4.34
N PHE A 111 24.60 -28.36 -5.53
CA PHE A 111 25.16 -28.88 -6.78
C PHE A 111 26.61 -28.40 -6.98
N VAL A 112 26.89 -27.11 -6.80
CA VAL A 112 28.24 -26.53 -6.93
C VAL A 112 29.21 -27.10 -5.88
N SER A 113 28.76 -27.25 -4.63
CA SER A 113 29.53 -27.78 -3.50
C SER A 113 29.97 -29.24 -3.69
N PHE A 114 29.18 -30.05 -4.41
CA PHE A 114 29.57 -31.44 -4.69
C PHE A 114 30.21 -31.68 -6.05
N THR A 115 30.19 -30.69 -6.95
CA THR A 115 30.74 -30.84 -8.30
C THR A 115 31.97 -29.97 -8.49
N LEU A 116 31.79 -28.66 -8.47
CA LEU A 116 32.82 -27.69 -8.80
C LEU A 116 33.83 -27.54 -7.66
N VAL A 117 33.37 -27.49 -6.42
CA VAL A 117 34.25 -27.28 -5.25
C VAL A 117 35.26 -28.42 -5.06
N PRO A 118 34.89 -29.72 -5.12
CA PRO A 118 35.86 -30.81 -4.99
C PRO A 118 36.79 -30.86 -6.20
N LEU A 119 36.28 -30.55 -7.41
CA LEU A 119 37.09 -30.47 -8.62
C LEU A 119 38.17 -29.39 -8.52
N LEU A 120 37.78 -28.18 -8.12
CA LEU A 120 38.71 -27.07 -7.94
C LEU A 120 39.69 -27.35 -6.80
N SER A 121 39.21 -27.89 -5.67
CA SER A 121 40.07 -28.26 -4.54
C SER A 121 41.10 -29.32 -4.93
N SER A 122 40.72 -30.31 -5.76
CA SER A 122 41.67 -31.34 -6.22
C SER A 122 42.82 -30.79 -7.07
N ARG A 123 42.67 -29.60 -7.68
CA ARG A 123 43.67 -28.97 -8.55
C ARG A 123 44.42 -27.81 -7.93
N TYR A 124 43.74 -27.01 -7.11
CA TYR A 124 44.26 -25.74 -6.61
C TYR A 124 44.56 -25.73 -5.10
N LEU A 125 44.05 -26.69 -4.32
CA LEU A 125 44.46 -26.81 -2.92
C LEU A 125 45.82 -27.49 -2.86
N GLU A 126 46.83 -26.73 -2.48
CA GLU A 126 48.15 -27.25 -2.15
C GLU A 126 48.18 -27.76 -0.71
N ALA A 127 48.95 -28.82 -0.46
CA ALA A 127 49.21 -29.27 0.89
C ALA A 127 50.08 -28.21 1.58
N GLU A 128 49.50 -27.53 2.57
CA GLU A 128 50.14 -26.43 3.29
C GLU A 128 51.42 -26.92 4.02
N GLU A 129 52.59 -26.77 3.41
CA GLU A 129 53.87 -26.85 4.12
C GLU A 129 54.07 -25.56 4.93
N SER A 130 53.61 -25.59 6.18
CA SER A 130 54.05 -24.75 7.31
C SER A 130 54.18 -23.23 7.08
N SER A 131 53.27 -22.47 7.71
CA SER A 131 53.46 -21.09 8.21
C SER A 131 54.28 -20.15 7.32
N GLY A 132 53.59 -19.35 6.51
CA GLY A 132 54.20 -18.28 5.71
C GLY A 132 55.20 -17.46 6.53
N LYS A 133 56.47 -17.43 6.08
CA LYS A 133 57.50 -16.60 6.71
C LYS A 133 57.22 -15.13 6.40
N GLY A 134 56.67 -14.39 7.37
CA GLY A 134 56.37 -12.95 7.24
C GLY A 134 55.54 -12.40 8.42
N PRO A 135 55.30 -11.07 8.48
CA PRO A 135 54.45 -10.46 9.51
C PRO A 135 53.01 -11.00 9.48
N VAL A 136 52.49 -11.32 8.29
CA VAL A 136 51.16 -11.93 8.11
C VAL A 136 51.11 -13.36 8.66
N GLY A 137 52.12 -14.18 8.40
CA GLY A 137 52.16 -15.54 8.95
C GLY A 137 52.34 -15.57 10.48
N ARG A 138 53.05 -14.60 11.07
CA ARG A 138 53.11 -14.43 12.53
C ARG A 138 51.75 -14.06 13.12
N PHE A 139 50.99 -13.19 12.44
CA PHE A 139 49.62 -12.86 12.85
C PHE A 139 48.69 -14.08 12.74
N LEU A 140 48.73 -14.81 11.63
CA LEU A 140 47.93 -16.04 11.45
C LEU A 140 48.29 -17.12 12.46
N ALA A 141 49.57 -17.30 12.79
CA ALA A 141 50.01 -18.23 13.82
C ALA A 141 49.53 -17.80 15.22
N TRP A 142 49.56 -16.51 15.53
CA TRP A 142 48.97 -15.98 16.76
C TRP A 142 47.46 -16.22 16.80
N PHE A 143 46.74 -15.94 15.70
CA PHE A 143 45.30 -16.16 15.58
C PHE A 143 44.95 -17.63 15.77
N ASN A 144 45.62 -18.55 15.07
CA ASN A 144 45.42 -20.00 15.23
C ASN A 144 45.64 -20.43 16.68
N ARG A 145 46.67 -19.91 17.35
CA ARG A 145 46.92 -20.22 18.76
C ARG A 145 45.82 -19.69 19.68
N GLN A 146 45.29 -18.50 19.43
CA GLN A 146 44.13 -17.98 20.19
C GLN A 146 42.87 -18.79 19.90
N PHE A 147 42.66 -19.20 18.65
CA PHE A 147 41.54 -20.04 18.25
C PHE A 147 41.58 -21.42 18.92
N ASP A 148 42.76 -22.05 18.96
CA ASP A 148 42.96 -23.33 19.66
C ASP A 148 42.71 -23.20 21.17
N LEU A 149 43.17 -22.08 21.78
CA LEU A 149 42.87 -21.78 23.18
C LEU A 149 41.36 -21.64 23.41
N LEU A 150 40.66 -20.89 22.56
CA LEU A 150 39.22 -20.71 22.62
C LEU A 150 38.48 -22.03 22.43
N ALA A 151 38.89 -22.85 21.46
CA ALA A 151 38.33 -24.17 21.19
C ALA A 151 38.50 -25.11 22.40
N SER A 152 39.69 -25.11 23.02
CA SER A 152 39.95 -25.90 24.23
C SER A 152 39.11 -25.44 25.43
N TYR A 153 38.87 -24.13 25.56
CA TYR A 153 38.00 -23.58 26.60
C TYR A 153 36.53 -23.92 26.34
N TYR A 154 36.08 -23.79 25.09
CA TYR A 154 34.75 -24.19 24.64
C TYR A 154 34.51 -25.68 24.91
N GLN A 155 35.45 -26.57 24.58
CA GLN A 155 35.35 -28.00 24.85
C GLN A 155 35.21 -28.29 26.36
N LYS A 156 35.98 -27.60 27.22
CA LYS A 156 35.87 -27.73 28.69
C LYS A 156 34.52 -27.24 29.20
N MET A 157 34.01 -26.13 28.67
CA MET A 157 32.69 -25.60 29.00
C MET A 157 31.58 -26.55 28.56
N LEU A 158 31.64 -27.04 27.33
CA LEU A 158 30.68 -27.99 26.78
C LEU A 158 30.62 -29.27 27.60
N SER A 159 31.77 -29.81 28.01
CA SER A 159 31.83 -30.98 28.91
C SER A 159 31.10 -30.73 30.23
N LYS A 160 31.30 -29.55 30.85
CA LYS A 160 30.58 -29.17 32.09
C LYS A 160 29.06 -29.06 31.88
N VAL A 161 28.64 -28.50 30.75
CA VAL A 161 27.21 -28.31 30.41
C VAL A 161 26.54 -29.66 30.11
N LEU A 162 27.20 -30.54 29.35
CA LEU A 162 26.68 -31.88 29.03
C LEU A 162 26.59 -32.77 30.27
N ASN A 163 27.55 -32.67 31.20
CA ASN A 163 27.49 -33.39 32.47
C ASN A 163 26.32 -32.94 33.38
N ARG A 164 25.77 -31.74 33.15
CA ARG A 164 24.65 -31.17 33.92
C ARG A 164 23.35 -31.13 33.11
N ARG A 165 23.03 -32.23 32.41
CA ARG A 165 21.87 -32.34 31.49
C ARG A 165 20.55 -31.78 32.01
N ALA A 166 20.22 -32.00 33.29
CA ALA A 166 18.96 -31.52 33.87
C ALA A 166 18.92 -29.99 34.01
N ILE A 167 20.03 -29.37 34.40
CA ILE A 167 20.15 -27.91 34.49
C ILE A 167 20.12 -27.31 33.09
N THR A 168 20.83 -27.93 32.13
CA THR A 168 20.83 -27.49 30.74
C THR A 168 19.43 -27.53 30.13
N LEU A 169 18.69 -28.63 30.32
CA LEU A 169 17.29 -28.72 29.88
C LEU A 169 16.41 -27.68 30.56
N ALA A 170 16.56 -27.48 31.87
CA ALA A 170 15.80 -26.47 32.60
C ALA A 170 16.05 -25.05 32.06
N ILE A 171 17.30 -24.68 31.82
CA ILE A 171 17.67 -23.38 31.25
C ILE A 171 17.07 -23.21 29.85
N VAL A 172 17.20 -24.22 28.97
CA VAL A 172 16.63 -24.18 27.62
C VAL A 172 15.10 -24.05 27.67
N SER A 173 14.43 -24.80 28.54
CA SER A 173 12.98 -24.70 28.71
C SER A 173 12.55 -23.33 29.23
N VAL A 174 13.30 -22.75 30.19
CA VAL A 174 13.01 -21.40 30.70
C VAL A 174 13.20 -20.35 29.60
N LEU A 175 14.28 -20.43 28.81
CA LEU A 175 14.50 -19.52 27.69
C LEU A 175 13.41 -19.65 26.62
N PHE A 176 12.98 -20.87 26.32
CA PHE A 176 11.87 -21.13 25.40
C PHE A 176 10.55 -20.53 25.90
N LEU A 177 10.19 -20.77 27.17
CA LEU A 177 8.98 -20.19 27.76
C LEU A 177 9.04 -18.66 27.81
N LEU A 178 10.22 -18.10 28.09
CA LEU A 178 10.43 -16.65 28.07
C LEU A 178 10.28 -16.08 26.66
N SER A 179 10.76 -16.77 25.63
CA SER A 179 10.53 -16.36 24.23
C SER A 179 9.04 -16.40 23.85
N LEU A 180 8.29 -17.42 24.29
CA LEU A 180 6.85 -17.49 24.06
C LEU A 180 6.09 -16.38 24.80
N ALA A 181 6.53 -16.03 26.01
CA ALA A 181 5.95 -14.97 26.80
C ALA A 181 6.13 -13.56 26.19
N LEU A 182 7.07 -13.39 25.25
CA LEU A 182 7.27 -12.14 24.51
C LEU A 182 6.33 -11.98 23.32
N ILE A 183 5.78 -13.06 22.76
CA ILE A 183 4.87 -13.03 21.61
C ILE A 183 3.68 -12.07 21.81
N PRO A 184 2.91 -12.10 22.91
CA PRO A 184 1.77 -11.20 23.09
C PRO A 184 2.17 -9.72 23.27
N ARG A 185 3.45 -9.43 23.53
CA ARG A 185 3.97 -8.05 23.61
C ARG A 185 4.42 -7.49 22.26
N MET A 186 4.53 -8.33 21.22
CA MET A 186 4.93 -7.87 19.90
C MET A 186 3.71 -7.32 19.15
N GLY A 187 3.76 -6.06 18.77
CA GLY A 187 2.77 -5.47 17.87
C GLY A 187 2.81 -6.14 16.49
N THR A 188 1.66 -6.17 15.81
CA THR A 188 1.57 -6.67 14.44
C THR A 188 1.52 -5.51 13.45
N SER A 189 2.38 -5.53 12.44
CA SER A 189 2.32 -4.60 11.31
C SER A 189 2.44 -5.39 10.01
N PHE A 190 1.68 -4.99 9.00
CA PHE A 190 1.71 -5.64 7.68
C PHE A 190 2.95 -5.23 6.88
N SER A 191 3.39 -3.98 7.00
CA SER A 191 4.53 -3.42 6.29
C SER A 191 5.08 -2.23 7.08
N PRO A 192 6.41 -2.01 7.09
CA PRO A 192 7.00 -0.82 7.68
C PRO A 192 6.44 0.45 7.01
N ASN A 193 6.26 1.51 7.79
CA ASN A 193 5.95 2.82 7.23
C ASN A 193 7.23 3.44 6.65
N GLU A 194 7.26 3.63 5.34
CA GLU A 194 8.38 4.27 4.65
C GLU A 194 8.07 5.72 4.27
N ASP A 195 9.07 6.60 4.41
CA ASP A 195 8.97 7.99 3.95
C ASP A 195 9.26 8.06 2.45
N ARG A 196 8.22 7.95 1.63
CA ARG A 196 8.29 8.12 0.16
C ARG A 196 8.30 9.58 -0.31
N GLY A 197 8.39 10.53 0.63
CA GLY A 197 8.31 11.95 0.33
C GLY A 197 6.99 12.34 -0.31
N TRP A 198 5.86 11.73 0.10
CA TRP A 198 4.56 12.01 -0.49
C TRP A 198 3.46 12.09 0.57
N ILE A 199 2.67 13.16 0.48
CA ILE A 199 1.56 13.44 1.40
C ILE A 199 0.29 13.68 0.57
N ASN A 200 -0.76 12.95 0.90
CA ASN A 200 -2.10 13.15 0.37
C ASN A 200 -3.00 13.76 1.44
N VAL A 201 -3.57 14.92 1.15
CA VAL A 201 -4.57 15.58 1.99
C VAL A 201 -5.91 15.49 1.28
N ASN A 202 -6.92 14.95 1.94
CA ASN A 202 -8.29 14.96 1.46
C ASN A 202 -9.15 15.71 2.46
N ALA A 203 -9.93 16.67 1.98
CA ALA A 203 -10.91 17.41 2.76
C ALA A 203 -12.28 17.25 2.13
N GLY A 204 -13.22 16.59 2.82
CA GLY A 204 -14.64 16.61 2.46
C GLY A 204 -15.22 17.98 2.76
N LEU A 205 -16.01 18.52 1.83
CA LEU A 205 -16.77 19.75 2.03
C LEU A 205 -18.23 19.43 2.33
N ASP A 206 -18.95 20.38 2.92
CA ASP A 206 -20.39 20.25 3.11
C ASP A 206 -21.12 20.10 1.76
N SER A 207 -22.21 19.35 1.76
CA SER A 207 -22.99 19.11 0.55
C SER A 207 -23.67 20.39 0.07
N GLY A 208 -23.60 20.66 -1.24
CA GLY A 208 -24.28 21.78 -1.88
C GLY A 208 -23.44 23.06 -2.08
N LEU A 209 -22.14 23.04 -1.76
CA LEU A 209 -21.25 24.15 -2.11
C LEU A 209 -21.12 24.31 -3.64
N ALA A 210 -21.10 25.55 -4.11
CA ALA A 210 -20.71 25.86 -5.49
C ALA A 210 -19.21 25.65 -5.70
N LEU A 211 -18.79 25.33 -6.93
CA LEU A 211 -17.39 25.12 -7.25
C LEU A 211 -16.53 26.35 -6.92
N ASP A 212 -17.05 27.56 -7.12
CA ASP A 212 -16.34 28.81 -6.83
C ASP A 212 -16.07 28.98 -5.32
N GLU A 213 -17.01 28.57 -4.46
CA GLU A 213 -16.81 28.58 -3.00
C GLU A 213 -15.83 27.49 -2.55
N ALA A 214 -15.87 26.33 -3.21
CA ALA A 214 -14.87 25.29 -3.00
C ALA A 214 -13.46 25.75 -3.42
N ASP A 215 -13.32 26.50 -4.52
CA ASP A 215 -12.05 27.11 -4.96
C ASP A 215 -11.52 28.12 -3.94
N LYS A 216 -12.38 28.99 -3.41
CA LYS A 216 -12.00 29.93 -2.33
C LYS A 216 -11.46 29.20 -1.11
N LYS A 217 -12.10 28.10 -0.70
CA LYS A 217 -11.59 27.24 0.39
C LYS A 217 -10.26 26.59 -0.01
N ALA A 218 -10.11 26.08 -1.23
CA ALA A 218 -8.88 25.47 -1.71
C ALA A 218 -7.67 26.42 -1.70
N ARG A 219 -7.87 27.71 -2.00
CA ARG A 219 -6.81 28.74 -1.89
C ARG A 219 -6.32 28.94 -0.45
N ILE A 220 -7.20 28.74 0.54
CA ILE A 220 -6.79 28.76 1.97
C ILE A 220 -5.87 27.58 2.26
N PHE A 221 -6.20 26.38 1.77
CA PHE A 221 -5.33 25.20 1.89
C PHE A 221 -3.98 25.45 1.24
N GLU A 222 -3.96 25.93 -0.01
CA GLU A 222 -2.74 26.24 -0.75
C GLU A 222 -1.84 27.19 0.06
N LYS A 223 -2.41 28.25 0.64
CA LYS A 223 -1.67 29.24 1.44
C LYS A 223 -1.08 28.63 2.72
N ILE A 224 -1.82 27.77 3.42
CA ILE A 224 -1.34 27.09 4.64
C ILE A 224 -0.21 26.11 4.30
N VAL A 225 -0.36 25.33 3.23
CA VAL A 225 0.65 24.34 2.81
C VAL A 225 1.92 25.03 2.33
N SER A 226 1.78 26.07 1.51
CA SER A 226 2.90 26.83 0.95
C SER A 226 3.64 27.65 2.02
N GLY A 227 2.94 28.13 3.05
CA GLY A 227 3.55 28.90 4.14
C GLY A 227 4.39 28.07 5.11
N ASN A 228 4.02 26.80 5.35
CA ASN A 228 4.65 25.95 6.37
C ASN A 228 5.74 25.02 5.83
N THR A 229 5.85 24.83 4.50
CA THR A 229 6.74 23.80 3.94
C THR A 229 7.53 24.24 2.68
N PRO A 230 8.07 25.47 2.55
CA PRO A 230 8.58 25.94 1.25
C PRO A 230 9.87 25.22 0.79
N ARG A 231 10.66 24.69 1.71
CA ARG A 231 12.03 24.22 1.40
C ARG A 231 12.14 22.74 1.06
N SER A 232 11.09 21.97 1.33
CA SER A 232 11.08 20.52 1.15
C SER A 232 9.95 20.03 0.26
N VAL A 233 9.24 20.92 -0.44
CA VAL A 233 8.16 20.60 -1.39
C VAL A 233 8.67 20.83 -2.81
N ILE A 234 8.55 19.82 -3.66
CA ILE A 234 8.89 19.91 -5.10
C ILE A 234 7.69 20.49 -5.86
N TYR A 235 6.51 19.88 -5.70
CA TYR A 235 5.27 20.36 -6.30
C TYR A 235 4.05 19.98 -5.45
N ILE A 236 2.99 20.76 -5.66
CA ILE A 236 1.66 20.54 -5.09
C ILE A 236 0.69 20.50 -6.27
N TYR A 237 -0.20 19.53 -6.29
CA TYR A 237 -1.37 19.56 -7.16
C TYR A 237 -2.63 19.52 -6.31
N ILE A 238 -3.63 20.31 -6.72
CA ILE A 238 -4.89 20.45 -6.02
C ILE A 238 -6.01 20.10 -6.99
N THR A 239 -6.86 19.17 -6.59
CA THR A 239 -8.10 18.85 -7.30
C THR A 239 -9.27 19.36 -6.46
N VAL A 240 -10.05 20.28 -7.02
CA VAL A 240 -11.23 20.86 -6.36
C VAL A 240 -12.48 20.28 -6.99
N LYS A 241 -13.35 19.74 -6.15
CA LYS A 241 -14.72 19.34 -6.48
C LYS A 241 -15.68 20.08 -5.55
N PRO A 242 -16.96 20.26 -5.93
CA PRO A 242 -17.95 20.89 -5.08
C PRO A 242 -18.07 20.28 -3.67
N ASP A 243 -17.79 18.98 -3.54
CA ASP A 243 -17.93 18.20 -2.31
C ASP A 243 -16.60 17.73 -1.70
N SER A 244 -15.45 18.05 -2.31
CA SER A 244 -14.14 17.64 -1.78
C SER A 244 -12.98 18.41 -2.38
N ILE A 245 -11.93 18.62 -1.58
CA ILE A 245 -10.64 19.14 -2.01
C ILE A 245 -9.61 18.04 -1.77
N SER A 246 -8.82 17.70 -2.79
CA SER A 246 -7.71 16.74 -2.69
C SER A 246 -6.41 17.43 -3.05
N LEU A 247 -5.42 17.37 -2.17
CA LEU A 247 -4.07 17.87 -2.41
C LEU A 247 -3.09 16.71 -2.38
N GLY A 248 -2.27 16.58 -3.41
CA GLY A 248 -1.09 15.74 -3.37
C GLY A 248 0.17 16.60 -3.35
N ILE A 249 1.09 16.26 -2.45
CA ILE A 249 2.28 17.03 -2.17
C ILE A 249 3.48 16.09 -2.31
N LYS A 250 4.34 16.38 -3.29
CA LYS A 250 5.64 15.72 -3.44
C LYS A 250 6.67 16.51 -2.65
N LEU A 251 7.32 15.83 -1.72
CA LEU A 251 8.45 16.33 -0.97
C LEU A 251 9.77 16.00 -1.69
N THR A 252 10.84 16.68 -1.29
CA THR A 252 12.22 16.31 -1.66
C THR A 252 12.58 14.93 -1.11
N ASP A 253 13.73 14.38 -1.48
CA ASP A 253 14.15 13.09 -0.96
C ASP A 253 14.45 13.15 0.53
N LYS A 254 14.37 11.99 1.20
CA LYS A 254 14.56 11.91 2.66
C LYS A 254 15.95 12.38 3.07
N GLU A 255 16.97 12.16 2.25
CA GLU A 255 18.36 12.57 2.50
C GLU A 255 18.50 14.10 2.63
N ASP A 256 17.71 14.84 1.84
CA ASP A 256 17.69 16.30 1.86
C ASP A 256 16.79 16.88 2.97
N ARG A 257 16.12 16.03 3.75
CA ARG A 257 15.12 16.43 4.75
C ARG A 257 15.44 15.93 6.16
N LYS A 258 15.61 16.89 7.07
CA LYS A 258 15.72 16.60 8.52
C LYS A 258 14.43 16.03 9.12
N VAL A 259 13.28 16.43 8.58
CA VAL A 259 11.94 16.10 9.09
C VAL A 259 11.31 15.01 8.21
N SER A 260 10.60 14.05 8.80
CA SER A 260 9.88 13.01 8.05
C SER A 260 8.61 13.56 7.41
N ALA A 261 8.12 12.89 6.36
CA ALA A 261 6.83 13.18 5.76
C ALA A 261 5.69 13.04 6.79
N ASP A 262 5.79 12.09 7.72
CA ASP A 262 4.83 11.88 8.81
C ASP A 262 4.74 13.07 9.74
N GLU A 263 5.89 13.59 10.19
CA GLU A 263 5.95 14.78 11.06
C GLU A 263 5.40 16.03 10.36
N ILE A 264 5.69 16.20 9.06
CA ILE A 264 5.12 17.27 8.24
C ILE A 264 3.59 17.09 8.14
N GLY A 265 3.12 15.86 7.91
CA GLY A 265 1.71 15.52 7.84
C GLY A 265 0.96 15.81 9.14
N VAL A 266 1.56 15.54 10.31
CA VAL A 266 0.98 15.87 11.62
C VAL A 266 0.82 17.39 11.78
N LYS A 267 1.87 18.17 11.49
CA LYS A 267 1.80 19.64 11.57
C LYS A 267 0.77 20.23 10.61
N MET A 268 0.73 19.71 9.38
CA MET A 268 -0.28 20.09 8.39
C MET A 268 -1.69 19.78 8.87
N ARG A 269 -1.90 18.62 9.50
CA ARG A 269 -3.19 18.23 10.06
C ARG A 269 -3.65 19.21 11.14
N GLU A 270 -2.77 19.63 12.05
CA GLU A 270 -3.09 20.58 13.11
C GLU A 270 -3.53 21.95 12.56
N GLU A 271 -2.86 22.45 11.53
CA GLU A 271 -3.19 23.74 10.91
C GLU A 271 -4.46 23.67 10.07
N LEU A 272 -4.63 22.62 9.27
CA LEU A 272 -5.81 22.46 8.41
C LEU A 272 -7.08 22.18 9.19
N ARG A 273 -7.02 21.53 10.36
CA ARG A 273 -8.17 21.31 11.26
C ARG A 273 -8.80 22.60 11.78
N LYS A 274 -8.10 23.74 11.71
CA LYS A 274 -8.65 25.05 12.10
C LYS A 274 -9.68 25.60 11.10
N ILE A 275 -9.75 25.04 9.89
CA ILE A 275 -10.72 25.44 8.87
C ILE A 275 -12.09 24.86 9.26
N PRO A 276 -13.14 25.68 9.41
CA PRO A 276 -14.47 25.19 9.75
C PRO A 276 -15.17 24.54 8.54
N GLY A 277 -16.03 23.54 8.82
CA GLY A 277 -16.87 22.89 7.80
C GLY A 277 -16.08 22.06 6.79
N ILE A 278 -15.07 21.32 7.27
CA ILE A 278 -14.34 20.33 6.48
C ILE A 278 -14.18 19.01 7.25
N ASP A 279 -14.21 17.89 6.53
CA ASP A 279 -13.83 16.57 7.06
C ASP A 279 -12.42 16.22 6.54
N LEU A 280 -11.40 16.45 7.37
CA LEU A 280 -9.99 16.35 6.99
C LEU A 280 -9.42 14.95 7.21
N SER A 281 -8.68 14.46 6.22
CA SER A 281 -7.85 13.27 6.29
C SER A 281 -6.47 13.57 5.71
N VAL A 282 -5.42 13.44 6.53
CA VAL A 282 -4.03 13.57 6.08
C VAL A 282 -3.36 12.21 6.12
N VAL A 283 -2.93 11.73 4.96
CA VAL A 283 -2.30 10.43 4.75
C VAL A 283 -0.92 10.65 4.17
N THR A 284 0.09 10.11 4.84
CA THR A 284 1.39 9.88 4.22
C THR A 284 1.34 8.53 3.50
N SER A 285 1.74 8.48 2.24
CA SER A 285 1.74 7.22 1.48
C SER A 285 2.90 6.36 1.96
N SER A 286 2.66 5.67 3.08
CA SER A 286 3.60 4.81 3.77
C SER A 286 3.40 3.32 3.45
N SER A 287 2.37 2.98 2.67
CA SER A 287 2.01 1.58 2.37
C SER A 287 2.30 1.18 0.93
N VAL A 288 2.87 -0.01 0.78
CA VAL A 288 3.06 -0.78 -0.47
C VAL A 288 1.73 -1.06 -1.20
N THR A 289 0.59 -0.88 -0.54
CA THR A 289 -0.72 -1.09 -1.17
C THR A 289 -1.30 0.20 -1.73
N MET A 290 -1.66 0.22 -3.02
CA MET A 290 -2.41 1.30 -3.69
C MET A 290 -3.82 1.57 -3.14
N SER A 291 -4.18 0.97 -2.00
CA SER A 291 -5.45 1.25 -1.33
C SER A 291 -5.31 2.52 -0.49
N SER A 292 -6.26 3.44 -0.69
CA SER A 292 -6.39 4.75 -0.05
C SER A 292 -6.04 4.75 1.45
N GLY A 293 -4.77 4.96 1.78
CA GLY A 293 -4.22 5.69 2.94
C GLY A 293 -4.61 5.31 4.37
N LYS A 294 -5.62 4.48 4.56
CA LYS A 294 -6.20 4.12 5.85
C LYS A 294 -6.14 2.61 5.93
N MET A 295 -5.27 2.10 6.79
CA MET A 295 -4.89 0.69 6.88
C MET A 295 -6.04 -0.23 7.31
N THR A 296 -7.12 0.32 7.88
CA THR A 296 -8.26 -0.47 8.35
C THR A 296 -9.57 0.15 7.90
N SER A 297 -10.44 -0.68 7.33
CA SER A 297 -11.81 -0.31 7.00
C SER A 297 -12.78 -1.23 7.73
N TYR A 298 -13.72 -0.60 8.43
CA TYR A 298 -14.83 -1.30 9.07
C TYR A 298 -16.08 -1.06 8.25
N HIS A 299 -16.79 -2.15 7.94
CA HIS A 299 -17.97 -2.13 7.08
C HIS A 299 -19.18 -2.48 7.93
N ILE A 300 -20.02 -1.49 8.23
CA ILE A 300 -21.30 -1.75 8.90
C ILE A 300 -22.32 -2.01 7.80
N LYS A 301 -22.98 -3.17 7.86
CA LYS A 301 -23.96 -3.63 6.88
C LYS A 301 -25.35 -3.69 7.52
N GLY A 302 -26.37 -3.35 6.76
CA GLY A 302 -27.77 -3.42 7.21
C GLY A 302 -28.75 -3.05 6.12
N ASP A 303 -29.99 -3.52 6.23
CA ASP A 303 -31.03 -3.29 5.23
C ASP A 303 -31.72 -1.93 5.41
N ASP A 304 -31.97 -1.54 6.66
CA ASP A 304 -32.54 -0.24 7.04
C ASP A 304 -31.44 0.83 7.10
N PHE A 305 -31.56 1.82 6.21
CA PHE A 305 -30.61 2.91 6.10
C PHE A 305 -30.59 3.82 7.34
N ASN A 306 -31.74 4.06 7.97
CA ASN A 306 -31.81 4.97 9.12
C ASN A 306 -31.09 4.37 10.33
N GLN A 307 -31.35 3.09 10.61
CA GLN A 307 -30.63 2.35 11.65
C GLN A 307 -29.14 2.24 11.33
N LEU A 308 -28.81 1.96 10.06
CA LEU A 308 -27.43 1.86 9.61
C LEU A 308 -26.67 3.17 9.86
N LEU A 309 -27.28 4.33 9.55
CA LEU A 309 -26.69 5.64 9.80
C LEU A 309 -26.51 5.92 11.30
N GLU A 310 -27.53 5.63 12.11
CA GLU A 310 -27.48 5.82 13.56
C GLU A 310 -26.34 5.01 14.20
N TYR A 311 -26.25 3.72 13.89
CA TYR A 311 -25.18 2.86 14.40
C TYR A 311 -23.81 3.26 13.88
N SER A 312 -23.72 3.71 12.63
CA SER A 312 -22.45 4.21 12.07
C SER A 312 -21.97 5.48 12.77
N GLN A 313 -22.87 6.39 13.12
CA GLN A 313 -22.55 7.58 13.89
C GLN A 313 -22.11 7.25 15.32
N LYS A 314 -22.80 6.31 15.99
CA LYS A 314 -22.38 5.80 17.32
C LYS A 314 -21.00 5.15 17.25
N ALA A 315 -20.74 4.32 16.24
CA ALA A 315 -19.44 3.70 16.02
C ALA A 315 -18.33 4.75 15.80
N LYS A 316 -18.59 5.80 15.00
CA LYS A 316 -17.68 6.94 14.82
C LYS A 316 -17.36 7.62 16.15
N GLN A 317 -18.38 7.88 16.98
CA GLN A 317 -18.21 8.52 18.28
C GLN A 317 -17.35 7.67 19.23
N ILE A 318 -17.61 6.36 19.30
CA ILE A 318 -16.80 5.44 20.11
C ILE A 318 -15.35 5.45 19.62
N MET A 319 -15.15 5.32 18.31
CA MET A 319 -13.81 5.27 17.71
C MET A 319 -13.02 6.56 17.93
N ASN A 320 -13.66 7.73 17.94
CA ASN A 320 -13.00 9.00 18.27
C ASN A 320 -12.40 9.06 19.68
N HIS A 321 -12.87 8.22 20.61
CA HIS A 321 -12.33 8.15 21.98
C HIS A 321 -11.27 7.05 22.16
N VAL A 322 -11.00 6.26 21.12
CA VAL A 322 -9.98 5.20 21.17
C VAL A 322 -8.60 5.85 21.03
N PRO A 323 -7.68 5.63 21.99
CA PRO A 323 -6.30 6.12 21.87
C PRO A 323 -5.67 5.65 20.56
N GLY A 324 -5.18 6.62 19.78
CA GLY A 324 -4.55 6.37 18.48
C GLY A 324 -5.49 6.34 17.28
N ALA A 325 -6.81 6.39 17.43
CA ALA A 325 -7.68 6.62 16.29
C ALA A 325 -7.66 8.12 15.90
N VAL A 326 -7.17 8.44 14.70
CA VAL A 326 -7.21 9.79 14.12
C VAL A 326 -7.97 9.79 12.79
N ASP A 327 -8.51 10.95 12.43
CA ASP A 327 -9.21 11.19 11.15
C ASP A 327 -10.30 10.15 10.85
N VAL A 328 -11.12 9.81 11.85
CA VAL A 328 -12.22 8.84 11.72
C VAL A 328 -13.32 9.44 10.84
N GLY A 329 -13.38 8.99 9.59
CA GLY A 329 -14.38 9.43 8.61
C GLY A 329 -15.43 8.36 8.34
N LEU A 330 -16.64 8.78 7.97
CA LEU A 330 -17.68 7.89 7.42
C LEU A 330 -17.67 8.00 5.89
N SER A 331 -17.98 6.92 5.19
CA SER A 331 -18.19 6.94 3.74
C SER A 331 -19.55 7.53 3.34
N TYR A 332 -20.47 7.69 4.29
CA TYR A 332 -21.72 8.39 4.09
C TYR A 332 -21.48 9.89 3.97
N LYS A 333 -22.00 10.48 2.90
CA LYS A 333 -22.09 11.92 2.69
C LYS A 333 -23.56 12.34 2.79
N ALA A 334 -23.80 13.48 3.44
CA ALA A 334 -25.13 14.06 3.49
C ALA A 334 -25.65 14.27 2.07
N GLY A 335 -26.95 14.06 1.88
CA GLY A 335 -27.57 14.22 0.59
C GLY A 335 -27.37 15.62 0.01
N LYS A 336 -27.34 15.73 -1.32
CA LYS A 336 -27.29 17.03 -1.97
C LYS A 336 -28.70 17.64 -1.95
N PRO A 337 -28.85 18.92 -1.60
CA PRO A 337 -30.11 19.60 -1.80
C PRO A 337 -30.40 19.64 -3.31
N GLU A 338 -31.57 19.16 -3.69
CA GLU A 338 -32.04 19.13 -5.07
C GLU A 338 -33.46 19.68 -5.13
N GLU A 339 -33.75 20.42 -6.19
CA GLU A 339 -35.11 20.83 -6.52
C GLU A 339 -35.66 19.86 -7.56
N ARG A 340 -36.72 19.14 -7.18
CA ARG A 340 -37.41 18.19 -8.06
C ARG A 340 -38.61 18.87 -8.68
N LEU A 341 -38.67 18.88 -10.00
CA LEU A 341 -39.84 19.34 -10.75
C LEU A 341 -40.79 18.15 -10.97
N ASP A 342 -41.89 18.13 -10.21
CA ASP A 342 -42.95 17.15 -10.39
C ASP A 342 -43.95 17.68 -11.41
N VAL A 343 -44.08 16.98 -12.55
CA VAL A 343 -45.05 17.34 -13.60
C VAL A 343 -46.45 17.00 -13.13
N ASP A 344 -47.34 18.00 -13.09
CA ASP A 344 -48.76 17.80 -12.86
C ASP A 344 -49.38 17.23 -14.14
N ARG A 345 -49.67 15.92 -14.13
CA ARG A 345 -50.09 15.19 -15.32
C ARG A 345 -51.47 15.64 -15.82
N ASP A 346 -52.35 16.04 -14.91
CA ASP A 346 -53.72 16.44 -15.27
C ASP A 346 -53.68 17.81 -15.94
N MET A 347 -52.98 18.78 -15.32
CA MET A 347 -52.80 20.12 -15.89
C MET A 347 -52.00 20.08 -17.20
N ALA A 348 -50.96 19.25 -17.28
CA ALA A 348 -50.18 19.08 -18.49
C ALA A 348 -51.03 18.48 -19.63
N ALA A 349 -51.95 17.55 -19.34
CA ALA A 349 -52.86 16.99 -20.33
C ALA A 349 -53.86 18.04 -20.85
N ASP A 350 -54.47 18.82 -19.95
CA ASP A 350 -55.41 19.89 -20.32
C ASP A 350 -54.73 20.96 -21.21
N LEU A 351 -53.47 21.29 -20.90
CA LEU A 351 -52.67 22.27 -21.64
C LEU A 351 -51.93 21.66 -22.84
N GLY A 352 -52.09 20.37 -23.15
CA GLY A 352 -51.45 19.71 -24.30
C GLY A 352 -49.93 19.59 -24.21
N VAL A 353 -49.36 19.54 -23.00
CA VAL A 353 -47.92 19.40 -22.75
C VAL A 353 -47.59 17.97 -22.34
N SER A 354 -46.67 17.31 -23.05
CA SER A 354 -46.21 15.97 -22.64
C SER A 354 -45.07 16.04 -21.61
N PRO A 355 -45.01 15.10 -20.64
CA PRO A 355 -43.87 15.03 -19.71
C PRO A 355 -42.51 14.83 -20.41
N ALA A 356 -42.52 14.20 -21.59
CA ALA A 356 -41.34 14.05 -22.43
C ALA A 356 -40.88 15.39 -23.03
N ALA A 357 -41.81 16.26 -23.45
CA ALA A 357 -41.50 17.61 -23.91
C ALA A 357 -40.87 18.45 -22.79
N VAL A 358 -41.43 18.39 -21.57
CA VAL A 358 -40.85 19.04 -20.38
C VAL A 358 -39.41 18.58 -20.16
N SER A 359 -39.19 17.26 -20.14
CA SER A 359 -37.88 16.65 -19.89
C SER A 359 -36.85 17.01 -20.97
N ASN A 360 -37.25 16.96 -22.25
CA ASN A 360 -36.36 17.28 -23.37
C ASN A 360 -35.99 18.76 -23.41
N THR A 361 -36.94 19.66 -23.14
CA THR A 361 -36.69 21.09 -23.06
C THR A 361 -35.70 21.40 -21.95
N LEU A 362 -35.93 20.89 -20.72
CA LEU A 362 -35.02 21.10 -19.59
C LEU A 362 -33.63 20.49 -19.82
N SER A 363 -33.57 19.27 -20.36
CA SER A 363 -32.31 18.60 -20.70
C SER A 363 -31.51 19.40 -21.74
N THR A 364 -32.17 19.93 -22.77
CA THR A 364 -31.55 20.75 -23.81
C THR A 364 -31.05 22.09 -23.26
N LEU A 365 -31.85 22.76 -22.43
CA LEU A 365 -31.53 24.08 -21.92
C LEU A 365 -30.44 24.04 -20.82
N TYR A 366 -30.49 23.07 -19.89
CA TYR A 366 -29.57 22.98 -18.76
C TYR A 366 -28.41 21.99 -18.96
N GLY A 367 -28.68 20.79 -19.48
CA GLY A 367 -27.68 19.76 -19.76
C GLY A 367 -26.93 19.97 -21.07
N GLY A 368 -27.58 20.65 -22.02
CA GLY A 368 -27.06 20.93 -23.35
C GLY A 368 -27.15 19.73 -24.28
N VAL A 369 -27.45 19.99 -25.55
CA VAL A 369 -27.50 18.98 -26.61
C VAL A 369 -26.36 19.22 -27.61
N VAL A 370 -25.74 18.15 -28.10
CA VAL A 370 -24.80 18.23 -29.21
C VAL A 370 -25.60 18.42 -30.49
N ALA A 371 -25.60 19.64 -31.03
CA ALA A 371 -26.36 20.01 -32.21
C ALA A 371 -25.65 19.64 -33.51
N GLY A 372 -24.33 19.44 -33.44
CA GLY A 372 -23.50 19.05 -34.57
C GLY A 372 -22.05 18.89 -34.16
N GLN A 373 -21.21 18.54 -35.12
CA GLN A 373 -19.77 18.45 -34.93
C GLN A 373 -19.07 19.42 -35.87
N TYR A 374 -18.11 20.16 -35.32
CA TYR A 374 -17.25 21.06 -36.07
C TYR A 374 -15.89 20.38 -36.26
N GLU A 375 -15.51 20.15 -37.51
CA GLU A 375 -14.27 19.45 -37.85
C GLU A 375 -13.20 20.45 -38.29
N THR A 376 -12.02 20.32 -37.71
CA THR A 376 -10.79 20.98 -38.16
C THR A 376 -9.91 19.96 -38.88
N GLU A 377 -8.75 20.36 -39.42
CA GLU A 377 -7.86 19.44 -40.13
C GLU A 377 -7.34 18.26 -39.29
N LYS A 378 -7.37 18.37 -37.95
CA LYS A 378 -6.82 17.36 -37.04
C LYS A 378 -7.81 16.81 -36.01
N ASP A 379 -8.79 17.61 -35.63
CA ASP A 379 -9.68 17.29 -34.51
C ASP A 379 -11.14 17.55 -34.88
N ARG A 380 -12.04 16.84 -34.18
CA ARG A 380 -13.48 17.04 -34.30
C ARG A 380 -14.06 17.45 -32.96
N TYR A 381 -14.79 18.57 -32.93
CA TYR A 381 -15.34 19.19 -31.74
C TYR A 381 -16.86 19.09 -31.73
N ASP A 382 -17.45 18.69 -30.61
CA ASP A 382 -18.90 18.73 -30.43
C ASP A 382 -19.38 20.18 -30.22
N VAL A 383 -20.33 20.61 -31.05
CA VAL A 383 -21.02 21.89 -30.89
C VAL A 383 -22.22 21.68 -29.97
N ARG A 384 -22.08 22.06 -28.69
CA ARG A 384 -23.14 21.92 -27.68
C ARG A 384 -23.94 23.22 -27.54
N VAL A 385 -25.26 23.12 -27.71
CA VAL A 385 -26.21 24.21 -27.46
C VAL A 385 -26.80 24.06 -26.08
N ARG A 386 -26.76 25.14 -25.27
CA ARG A 386 -27.32 25.23 -23.92
C ARG A 386 -27.57 26.71 -23.56
N LEU A 387 -28.34 26.98 -22.50
CA LEU A 387 -28.51 28.33 -21.98
C LEU A 387 -27.19 28.91 -21.45
N LYS A 388 -27.09 30.25 -21.49
CA LYS A 388 -25.95 30.98 -20.90
C LYS A 388 -25.86 30.68 -19.41
N ASP A 389 -24.65 30.73 -18.85
CA ASP A 389 -24.42 30.39 -17.44
C ASP A 389 -25.24 31.27 -16.48
N GLU A 390 -25.41 32.55 -16.78
CA GLU A 390 -26.22 33.50 -15.98
C GLU A 390 -27.69 33.08 -15.88
N GLN A 391 -28.25 32.48 -16.94
CA GLN A 391 -29.64 32.03 -17.01
C GLN A 391 -29.87 30.65 -16.38
N ARG A 392 -28.82 30.03 -15.83
CA ARG A 392 -28.86 28.69 -15.22
C ARG A 392 -28.40 28.66 -13.76
N LYS A 393 -28.08 29.82 -13.17
CA LYS A 393 -27.60 29.93 -11.79
C LYS A 393 -28.72 29.95 -10.76
N ASN A 394 -29.86 30.53 -11.10
CA ASN A 394 -30.98 30.75 -10.19
C ASN A 394 -32.15 29.83 -10.53
N LEU A 395 -32.83 29.33 -9.51
CA LEU A 395 -34.00 28.46 -9.66
C LEU A 395 -35.23 29.23 -10.20
N ASP A 396 -35.25 30.55 -10.03
CA ASP A 396 -36.30 31.42 -10.57
C ASP A 396 -36.23 31.52 -12.11
N SER A 397 -35.05 31.27 -12.69
CA SER A 397 -34.89 31.21 -14.16
C SER A 397 -35.62 30.02 -14.79
N LEU A 398 -36.09 29.05 -14.00
CA LEU A 398 -36.95 27.98 -14.47
C LEU A 398 -38.36 28.49 -14.84
N ASP A 399 -38.81 29.57 -14.21
CA ASP A 399 -40.17 30.11 -14.42
C ASP A 399 -40.28 30.88 -15.75
N GLU A 400 -39.14 31.32 -16.29
CA GLU A 400 -39.03 31.95 -17.61
C GLU A 400 -39.04 30.95 -18.79
N ILE A 401 -39.11 29.64 -18.50
CA ILE A 401 -39.04 28.59 -19.52
C ILE A 401 -40.43 28.27 -20.03
N TYR A 402 -40.56 28.29 -21.35
CA TYR A 402 -41.78 27.92 -22.03
C TYR A 402 -41.62 26.58 -22.76
N ILE A 403 -42.65 25.75 -22.69
CA ILE A 403 -42.70 24.44 -23.33
C ILE A 403 -43.72 24.48 -24.47
N PRO A 404 -43.39 23.94 -25.65
CA PRO A 404 -44.35 23.84 -26.74
C PRO A 404 -45.49 22.86 -26.38
N SER A 405 -46.72 23.31 -26.56
CA SER A 405 -47.93 22.50 -26.45
C SER A 405 -48.31 21.89 -27.81
N SER A 406 -48.89 20.69 -27.79
CA SER A 406 -49.52 20.07 -28.95
C SER A 406 -50.88 20.69 -29.30
N ASN A 407 -51.47 21.47 -28.41
CA ASN A 407 -52.71 22.20 -28.68
C ASN A 407 -52.38 23.39 -29.58
N ALA A 408 -52.85 23.36 -30.82
CA ALA A 408 -52.72 24.48 -31.73
C ALA A 408 -53.73 25.58 -31.34
N GLY A 409 -53.22 26.70 -30.83
CA GLY A 409 -54.02 27.94 -30.77
C GLY A 409 -54.31 28.44 -32.19
N SER A 410 -55.35 29.26 -32.34
CA SER A 410 -55.87 29.84 -33.59
C SER A 410 -54.92 30.84 -34.30
N GLY A 411 -53.61 30.57 -34.30
CA GLY A 411 -52.58 31.37 -34.96
C GLY A 411 -51.12 30.95 -34.73
N GLY A 412 -50.81 29.85 -34.02
CA GLY A 412 -49.42 29.41 -33.83
C GLY A 412 -49.19 28.33 -32.75
N LEU A 413 -47.92 27.95 -32.56
CA LEU A 413 -47.47 27.07 -31.47
C LEU A 413 -47.80 27.71 -30.12
N MET A 414 -48.68 27.10 -29.35
CA MET A 414 -48.99 27.54 -27.99
C MET A 414 -47.80 27.19 -27.08
N MET A 415 -47.25 28.20 -26.42
CA MET A 415 -46.13 28.06 -25.49
C MET A 415 -46.67 28.16 -24.06
N VAL A 416 -46.46 27.13 -23.26
CA VAL A 416 -46.97 27.05 -21.89
C VAL A 416 -45.81 27.26 -20.91
N PRO A 417 -45.91 28.21 -19.97
CA PRO A 417 -44.90 28.38 -18.92
C PRO A 417 -44.70 27.10 -18.11
N LEU A 418 -43.46 26.75 -17.80
CA LEU A 418 -43.09 25.55 -17.06
C LEU A 418 -43.76 25.50 -15.67
N GLU A 419 -43.89 26.65 -15.01
CA GLU A 419 -44.54 26.80 -13.70
C GLU A 419 -46.01 26.38 -13.67
N GLN A 420 -46.71 26.44 -14.82
CA GLN A 420 -48.14 26.08 -14.88
C GLN A 420 -48.36 24.57 -14.88
N VAL A 421 -47.39 23.80 -15.35
CA VAL A 421 -47.48 22.34 -15.52
C VAL A 421 -46.56 21.56 -14.57
N THR A 422 -45.79 22.26 -13.72
CA THR A 422 -44.87 21.62 -12.78
C THR A 422 -44.97 22.21 -11.38
N ARG A 423 -44.63 21.40 -10.39
CA ARG A 423 -44.47 21.80 -8.99
C ARG A 423 -43.03 21.60 -8.55
N LYS A 424 -42.43 22.66 -8.00
CA LYS A 424 -41.12 22.63 -7.37
C LYS A 424 -41.20 21.96 -6.00
N VAL A 425 -40.42 20.90 -5.77
CA VAL A 425 -40.33 20.19 -4.49
C VAL A 425 -38.86 20.12 -4.06
N PHE A 426 -38.52 20.81 -2.98
CA PHE A 426 -37.19 20.69 -2.37
C PHE A 426 -37.04 19.33 -1.69
N THR A 427 -36.03 18.59 -2.09
CA THR A 427 -35.71 17.28 -1.54
C THR A 427 -34.20 17.13 -1.36
N THR A 428 -33.78 16.10 -0.65
CA THR A 428 -32.37 15.73 -0.52
C THR A 428 -32.17 14.35 -1.14
N SER A 429 -31.35 14.26 -2.18
CA SER A 429 -31.02 12.97 -2.78
C SER A 429 -29.83 12.34 -2.04
N SER A 430 -29.81 11.02 -1.89
CA SER A 430 -28.61 10.34 -1.37
C SER A 430 -27.49 10.50 -2.38
N SER A 431 -26.39 11.15 -1.99
CA SER A 431 -25.30 11.43 -2.92
C SER A 431 -24.59 10.16 -3.39
N THR A 432 -24.65 9.07 -2.62
CA THR A 432 -24.04 7.77 -2.96
C THR A 432 -24.65 6.64 -2.11
N ILE A 433 -24.98 5.50 -2.74
CA ILE A 433 -25.36 4.26 -2.03
C ILE A 433 -24.22 3.27 -2.18
N ASN A 434 -23.47 3.06 -1.10
CA ASN A 434 -22.40 2.06 -1.07
C ASN A 434 -22.96 0.68 -0.76
N ARG A 435 -22.37 -0.34 -1.40
CA ARG A 435 -22.69 -1.75 -1.16
C ARG A 435 -21.42 -2.58 -1.04
N TYR A 436 -21.45 -3.54 -0.14
CA TYR A 436 -20.39 -4.55 0.01
C TYR A 436 -21.04 -5.92 0.17
N ASP A 437 -20.60 -6.88 -0.64
CA ASP A 437 -21.25 -8.18 -0.82
C ASP A 437 -22.77 -8.04 -1.07
N LYS A 438 -23.15 -7.14 -1.97
CA LYS A 438 -24.54 -6.85 -2.36
C LYS A 438 -25.43 -6.24 -1.27
N SER A 439 -24.95 -6.13 -0.03
CA SER A 439 -25.66 -5.49 1.09
C SER A 439 -25.32 -4.00 1.14
N ARG A 440 -26.27 -3.15 1.56
CA ARG A 440 -25.99 -1.73 1.81
C ARG A 440 -24.98 -1.61 2.93
N GLU A 441 -24.08 -0.65 2.80
CA GLU A 441 -23.07 -0.39 3.82
C GLU A 441 -22.85 1.09 4.09
N ILE A 442 -22.40 1.36 5.31
CA ILE A 442 -21.65 2.56 5.66
C ILE A 442 -20.33 2.08 6.24
N SER A 443 -19.25 2.42 5.54
CA SER A 443 -17.91 2.09 5.96
C SER A 443 -17.29 3.26 6.72
N PHE A 444 -16.53 2.96 7.77
CA PHE A 444 -15.74 3.95 8.48
C PHE A 444 -14.27 3.54 8.48
N ARG A 445 -13.40 4.52 8.31
CA ARG A 445 -11.95 4.30 8.15
C ARG A 445 -11.19 5.21 9.11
N PRO A 446 -10.70 4.68 10.24
CA PRO A 446 -9.76 5.39 11.08
C PRO A 446 -8.34 5.32 10.47
N ILE A 447 -7.53 6.33 10.76
CA ILE A 447 -6.08 6.22 10.67
C ILE A 447 -5.59 5.89 12.07
N ILE A 448 -4.86 4.79 12.23
CA ILE A 448 -4.24 4.43 13.52
C ILE A 448 -2.74 4.54 13.33
N PRO A 449 -2.07 5.60 13.84
CA PRO A 449 -0.62 5.69 13.80
C PRO A 449 -0.03 4.54 14.61
N VAL A 450 0.92 3.81 14.01
CA VAL A 450 1.58 2.65 14.62
C VAL A 450 2.33 3.02 15.91
N TYR A 451 2.75 4.29 16.05
CA TYR A 451 3.56 4.80 17.18
C TYR A 451 2.91 4.71 18.57
N LEU A 452 1.60 4.47 18.68
CA LEU A 452 0.93 4.39 19.99
C LEU A 452 0.92 3.00 20.61
N TRP A 453 1.51 2.00 19.94
CA TRP A 453 1.73 0.67 20.52
C TRP A 453 3.08 0.52 21.23
N GLU A 454 3.88 1.59 21.31
CA GLU A 454 5.20 1.58 21.97
C GLU A 454 5.17 2.05 23.45
N HIS A 455 3.99 2.29 24.04
CA HIS A 455 3.86 2.69 25.44
C HIS A 455 2.93 1.78 26.25
#